data_AF-A0A7C4PL97-F1
#
_entry.id   AF-A0A7C4PL97-F1
#
_cell.length_a   1.000
_cell.length_b   1.000
_cell.length_c   1.000
_cell.angle_alpha   90.00
_cell.angle_beta   90.00
_cell.angle_gamma   90.00
#
_symmetry.space_group_name_H-M   'P 1'
#
loop_
_entity.id
_entity.type
_entity.pdbx_description
1 polymer ?
#
loop_
_entity_poly.entity_id
_entity_poly.type
_entity_poly.pdbx_seq_one_letter_code
_entity_poly.pdbx_strand_id
1 'polypeptide(L)'
;MSSETNTSGSSPSRLHTASIVQLAFSLLGIVAVWSTAATLALIGLIERFNPSPGSPGYMPFLLLSASVALVGILLLPSAGYALLRLLGRAADKSVRLGGRLIPLSLVVILPIVLLLGRWVSDRQDINWLLLPPIHLLAIGLPVLFLTFLGLRGIRLGSPQRVWGVVAAGSCLGPILIFAAEALAVSAFMVLALIWLSTRPELMSELTLLVERLEGAPYSPQIIQQIIAPYLARPAVVLSVLAFGALVVPLIEEVIKPVGVWLLAGYQLSPATGFAMGVLSGAGYALVESLGLANTGEGWIELVLARMGTAGVHILTAGMFGWALAQAWQEGRYLRLGVIYLLNVALHGVWNAVSLSTITTTLPLLEGANSNLAPLARLADFATYILAGLALLAVIVIWVVNRRIALSEEEAPAARGVV
;
A
#
# COMPACT_ATOMS: atom_id res chain seq x y z
N MET A 1 -20.43 41.93 -52.92
CA MET A 1 -19.43 42.79 -52.25
C MET A 1 -20.18 43.41 -51.07
N SER A 2 -19.97 43.07 -49.80
CA SER A 2 -18.73 42.81 -49.08
C SER A 2 -18.97 41.74 -48.00
N SER A 3 -17.98 40.87 -47.85
CA SER A 3 -17.84 39.84 -46.82
C SER A 3 -17.31 40.44 -45.52
N GLU A 4 -18.03 40.30 -44.42
CA GLU A 4 -17.45 40.40 -43.07
C GLU A 4 -17.25 38.98 -42.52
N THR A 5 -16.03 38.49 -42.70
CA THR A 5 -15.51 37.31 -42.01
C THR A 5 -15.31 37.66 -40.54
N ASN A 6 -16.23 37.18 -39.70
CA ASN A 6 -16.11 37.22 -38.26
C ASN A 6 -15.04 36.19 -37.84
N THR A 7 -13.78 36.65 -37.72
CA THR A 7 -12.68 35.85 -37.19
C THR A 7 -12.88 35.72 -35.68
N SER A 8 -13.56 34.65 -35.26
CA SER A 8 -13.56 34.21 -33.88
C SER A 8 -12.10 33.94 -33.46
N GLY A 9 -11.56 34.83 -32.64
CA GLY A 9 -10.26 34.66 -32.01
C GLY A 9 -10.27 33.41 -31.14
N SER A 10 -9.62 32.35 -31.61
CA SER A 10 -9.23 31.24 -30.75
C SER A 10 -8.26 31.79 -29.72
N SER A 11 -8.73 31.95 -28.49
CA SER A 11 -7.84 32.18 -27.35
C SER A 11 -6.79 31.07 -27.34
N PRO A 12 -5.49 31.37 -27.17
CA PRO A 12 -4.46 30.34 -27.11
C PRO A 12 -4.84 29.38 -25.98
N SER A 13 -5.00 28.09 -26.32
CA SER A 13 -5.36 27.06 -25.37
C SER A 13 -4.34 27.10 -24.23
N ARG A 14 -4.74 27.63 -23.06
CA ARG A 14 -3.88 27.62 -21.88
C ARG A 14 -3.50 26.16 -21.62
N LEU A 15 -2.21 25.88 -21.66
CA LEU A 15 -1.67 24.53 -21.40
C LEU A 15 -2.23 24.04 -20.06
N HIS A 16 -2.79 22.82 -20.05
CA HIS A 16 -3.38 22.26 -18.85
C HIS A 16 -2.28 21.81 -17.89
N THR A 17 -1.89 22.68 -16.95
CA THR A 17 -0.75 22.49 -16.03
C THR A 17 -0.79 21.16 -15.29
N ALA A 18 -1.96 20.73 -14.82
CA ALA A 18 -2.09 19.44 -14.12
C ALA A 18 -1.74 18.24 -15.03
N SER A 19 -1.99 18.33 -16.34
CA SER A 19 -1.55 17.29 -17.29
C SER A 19 -0.04 17.31 -17.49
N ILE A 20 0.60 18.48 -17.49
CA ILE A 20 2.06 18.59 -17.58
C ILE A 20 2.70 17.95 -16.35
N VAL A 21 2.22 18.29 -15.16
CA VAL A 21 2.73 17.73 -13.89
C VAL A 21 2.50 16.22 -13.84
N GLN A 22 1.29 15.75 -14.18
CA GLN A 22 0.99 14.32 -14.21
C GLN A 22 1.87 13.56 -15.23
N LEU A 23 2.10 14.13 -16.41
CA LEU A 23 2.97 13.54 -17.42
C LEU A 23 4.42 13.45 -16.92
N ALA A 24 4.96 14.56 -16.41
CA ALA A 24 6.33 14.61 -15.87
C ALA A 24 6.52 13.63 -14.72
N PHE A 25 5.60 13.62 -13.74
CA PHE A 25 5.60 12.68 -12.63
C PHE A 25 5.58 11.22 -13.12
N SER A 26 4.67 10.90 -14.04
CA SER A 26 4.52 9.52 -14.52
C SER A 26 5.74 9.07 -15.31
N LEU A 27 6.30 9.92 -16.18
CA LEU A 27 7.50 9.57 -16.96
C LEU A 27 8.76 9.43 -16.08
N LEU A 28 8.98 10.37 -15.15
CA LEU A 28 10.09 10.26 -14.20
C LEU A 28 9.94 9.02 -13.32
N GLY A 29 8.72 8.75 -12.85
CA GLY A 29 8.39 7.54 -12.09
C GLY A 29 8.70 6.28 -12.88
N ILE A 30 8.26 6.17 -14.14
CA ILE A 30 8.53 5.02 -15.02
C ILE A 30 10.03 4.79 -15.17
N VAL A 31 10.80 5.83 -15.47
CA VAL A 31 12.25 5.71 -15.63
C VAL A 31 12.88 5.21 -14.32
N ALA A 32 12.55 5.84 -13.20
CA ALA A 32 13.10 5.45 -11.90
C ALA A 32 12.78 3.99 -11.54
N VAL A 33 11.50 3.61 -11.59
CA VAL A 33 11.09 2.26 -11.19
C VAL A 33 11.59 1.19 -12.16
N TRP A 34 11.60 1.42 -13.47
CA TRP A 34 12.12 0.43 -14.41
C TRP A 34 13.64 0.29 -14.36
N SER A 35 14.38 1.38 -14.10
CA SER A 35 15.80 1.28 -13.80
C SER A 35 16.06 0.45 -12.55
N THR A 36 15.33 0.72 -11.45
CA THR A 36 15.42 -0.09 -10.22
C THR A 36 15.05 -1.55 -10.46
N ALA A 37 13.96 -1.82 -11.18
CA ALA A 37 13.54 -3.17 -11.51
C ALA A 37 14.59 -3.92 -12.33
N ALA A 38 15.21 -3.27 -13.33
CA ALA A 38 16.27 -3.86 -14.14
C ALA A 38 17.52 -4.17 -13.30
N THR A 39 17.93 -3.26 -12.41
CA THR A 39 19.05 -3.50 -11.49
C THR A 39 18.77 -4.68 -10.55
N LEU A 40 17.58 -4.74 -9.95
CA LEU A 40 17.18 -5.85 -9.08
C LEU A 40 17.10 -7.18 -9.84
N ALA A 41 16.59 -7.19 -11.07
CA ALA A 41 16.58 -8.38 -11.92
C ALA A 41 18.00 -8.86 -12.18
N LEU A 42 18.91 -7.94 -12.53
CA LEU A 42 20.31 -8.26 -12.77
C LEU A 42 20.98 -8.85 -11.53
N ILE A 43 20.79 -8.25 -10.36
CA ILE A 43 21.31 -8.78 -9.07
C ILE A 43 20.75 -10.19 -8.82
N GLY A 44 19.44 -10.38 -8.94
CA GLY A 44 18.81 -11.69 -8.75
C GLY A 44 19.32 -12.75 -9.72
N LEU A 45 19.51 -12.41 -11.00
CA LEU A 45 20.05 -13.34 -12.00
C LEU A 45 21.52 -13.67 -11.73
N ILE A 46 22.34 -12.68 -11.34
CA ILE A 46 23.74 -12.92 -10.96
C ILE A 46 23.80 -13.90 -9.78
N GLU A 47 23.01 -13.68 -8.73
CA GLU A 47 22.95 -14.55 -7.55
C GLU A 47 22.43 -15.96 -7.90
N ARG A 48 21.50 -16.08 -8.85
CA ARG A 48 20.97 -17.39 -9.28
C ARG A 48 22.05 -18.28 -9.93
N PHE A 49 22.94 -17.67 -10.71
CA PHE A 49 23.97 -18.40 -11.47
C PHE A 49 25.35 -18.39 -10.79
N ASN A 50 25.58 -17.47 -9.86
CA ASN A 50 26.79 -17.34 -9.05
C ASN A 50 26.40 -17.15 -7.58
N PRO A 51 25.88 -18.21 -6.91
CA PRO A 51 25.41 -18.10 -5.54
C PRO A 51 26.56 -17.77 -4.60
N SER A 52 26.37 -16.75 -3.76
CA SER A 52 27.37 -16.32 -2.78
C SER A 52 27.03 -16.88 -1.39
N PRO A 53 27.99 -17.50 -0.68
CA PRO A 53 27.78 -17.94 0.70
C PRO A 53 27.34 -16.77 1.59
N GLY A 54 26.21 -16.92 2.28
CA GLY A 54 25.66 -15.89 3.18
C GLY A 54 24.75 -14.84 2.50
N SER A 55 24.52 -14.94 1.18
CA SER A 55 23.53 -14.12 0.48
C SER A 55 22.10 -14.51 0.86
N PRO A 56 21.14 -13.55 0.90
CA PRO A 56 19.70 -13.86 1.06
C PRO A 56 19.10 -14.66 -0.11
N GLY A 57 19.89 -14.97 -1.14
CA GLY A 57 19.48 -15.72 -2.33
C GLY A 57 18.87 -14.84 -3.41
N TYR A 58 18.57 -15.44 -4.57
CA TYR A 58 18.11 -14.71 -5.75
C TYR A 58 16.64 -14.30 -5.69
N MET A 59 15.80 -15.07 -5.01
CA MET A 59 14.34 -14.90 -5.09
C MET A 59 13.83 -13.55 -4.57
N PRO A 60 14.28 -13.00 -3.42
CA PRO A 60 13.82 -11.69 -2.95
C PRO A 60 14.04 -10.59 -3.99
N PHE A 61 15.19 -10.59 -4.67
CA PHE A 61 15.50 -9.62 -5.71
C PHE A 61 14.60 -9.76 -6.94
N LEU A 62 14.30 -11.00 -7.38
CA LEU A 62 13.44 -11.23 -8.54
C LEU A 62 11.96 -10.90 -8.26
N LEU A 63 11.46 -11.21 -7.05
CA LEU A 63 10.10 -10.83 -6.64
C LEU A 63 9.97 -9.31 -6.53
N LEU A 64 10.95 -8.64 -5.90
CA LEU A 64 10.94 -7.18 -5.79
C LEU A 64 11.09 -6.52 -7.17
N SER A 65 11.93 -7.05 -8.05
CA SER A 65 12.06 -6.58 -9.43
C SER A 65 10.72 -6.61 -10.18
N ALA A 66 10.03 -7.75 -10.15
CA ALA A 66 8.73 -7.89 -10.80
C ALA A 66 7.69 -6.91 -10.22
N SER A 67 7.73 -6.71 -8.90
CA SER A 67 6.84 -5.80 -8.18
C SER A 67 7.06 -4.34 -8.60
N VAL A 68 8.31 -3.90 -8.63
CA VAL A 68 8.69 -2.54 -9.07
C VAL A 68 8.41 -2.35 -10.57
N ALA A 69 8.62 -3.37 -11.39
CA ALA A 69 8.27 -3.33 -12.81
C ALA A 69 6.76 -3.12 -13.04
N LEU A 70 5.92 -3.79 -12.24
CA LEU A 70 4.47 -3.62 -12.27
C LEU A 70 4.06 -2.19 -11.94
N VAL A 71 4.70 -1.54 -10.97
CA VAL A 71 4.44 -0.11 -10.68
C VAL A 71 4.66 0.74 -11.92
N GLY A 72 5.76 0.53 -12.64
CA GLY A 72 6.01 1.26 -13.89
C GLY A 72 4.95 1.01 -14.97
N ILE A 73 4.43 -0.22 -15.06
CA ILE A 73 3.31 -0.54 -15.96
C ILE A 73 2.05 0.26 -15.56
N LEU A 74 1.74 0.37 -14.27
CA LEU A 74 0.58 1.10 -13.77
C LEU A 74 0.69 2.63 -13.98
N LEU A 75 1.91 3.16 -14.16
CA LEU A 75 2.14 4.56 -14.49
C LEU A 75 1.91 4.87 -15.99
N LEU A 76 1.99 3.88 -16.88
CA LEU A 76 1.86 4.08 -18.33
C LEU A 76 0.52 4.72 -18.74
N PRO A 77 -0.65 4.26 -18.25
CA PRO A 77 -1.92 4.89 -18.63
C PRO A 77 -2.02 6.33 -18.12
N SER A 78 -1.46 6.64 -16.94
CA SER A 78 -1.40 8.01 -16.42
C SER A 78 -0.62 8.93 -17.35
N ALA A 79 0.59 8.51 -17.77
CA ALA A 79 1.40 9.23 -18.75
C ALA A 79 0.66 9.37 -20.09
N GLY A 80 0.09 8.27 -20.59
CA GLY A 80 -0.63 8.22 -21.86
C GLY A 80 -1.82 9.18 -21.91
N TYR A 81 -2.70 9.17 -20.91
CA TYR A 81 -3.84 10.06 -20.87
C TYR A 81 -3.45 11.53 -20.67
N ALA A 82 -2.41 11.80 -19.87
CA ALA A 82 -1.88 13.15 -19.71
C ALA A 82 -1.33 13.70 -21.05
N LEU A 83 -0.56 12.88 -21.78
CA LEU A 83 -0.04 13.22 -23.11
C LEU A 83 -1.16 13.43 -24.12
N LEU A 84 -2.13 12.51 -24.20
CA LEU A 84 -3.27 12.63 -25.10
C LEU A 84 -4.02 13.93 -24.89
N ARG A 85 -4.23 14.35 -23.64
CA ARG A 85 -4.87 15.64 -23.34
C ARG A 85 -4.03 16.84 -23.78
N LEU A 86 -2.71 16.80 -23.60
CA LEU A 86 -1.80 17.85 -24.09
C LEU A 86 -1.78 17.93 -25.62
N LEU A 87 -2.05 16.82 -26.30
CA LEU A 87 -2.24 16.74 -27.75
C LEU A 87 -3.67 17.12 -28.20
N GLY A 88 -4.53 17.61 -27.31
CA GLY A 88 -5.91 17.99 -27.62
C GLY A 88 -6.87 16.81 -27.81
N ARG A 89 -6.47 15.59 -27.46
CA ARG A 89 -7.25 14.34 -27.58
C ARG A 89 -7.71 13.84 -26.22
N ALA A 90 -8.35 14.70 -25.43
CA ALA A 90 -8.81 14.36 -24.09
C ALA A 90 -9.85 13.21 -24.13
N ALA A 91 -9.73 12.28 -23.20
CA ALA A 91 -10.73 11.23 -23.01
C ALA A 91 -11.85 11.76 -22.10
N ASP A 92 -13.00 12.10 -22.71
CA ASP A 92 -14.09 12.77 -22.00
C ASP A 92 -15.14 11.82 -21.42
N LYS A 93 -15.13 10.54 -21.86
CA LYS A 93 -16.10 9.55 -21.38
C LYS A 93 -15.79 9.14 -19.95
N SER A 94 -16.73 9.36 -19.04
CA SER A 94 -16.62 8.89 -17.66
C SER A 94 -16.49 7.37 -17.60
N VAL A 95 -15.56 6.89 -16.78
CA VAL A 95 -15.43 5.47 -16.46
C VAL A 95 -16.52 5.07 -15.47
N ARG A 96 -17.18 3.95 -15.72
CA ARG A 96 -18.11 3.29 -14.80
C ARG A 96 -17.88 1.79 -14.86
N LEU A 97 -17.61 1.17 -13.72
CA LEU A 97 -17.41 -0.28 -13.64
C LEU A 97 -18.76 -0.98 -13.50
N GLY A 98 -19.05 -1.91 -14.43
CA GLY A 98 -20.27 -2.72 -14.47
C GLY A 98 -19.99 -4.20 -14.75
N GLY A 99 -20.99 -5.06 -14.51
CA GLY A 99 -20.94 -6.50 -14.78
C GLY A 99 -20.75 -7.39 -13.55
N ARG A 100 -21.46 -8.53 -13.51
CA ARG A 100 -21.36 -9.54 -12.43
C ARG A 100 -20.29 -10.61 -12.68
N LEU A 101 -19.78 -10.71 -13.90
CA LEU A 101 -18.86 -11.77 -14.33
C LEU A 101 -17.42 -11.53 -13.88
N ILE A 102 -17.00 -10.26 -13.76
CA ILE A 102 -15.64 -9.87 -13.38
C ILE A 102 -15.28 -10.34 -11.95
N PRO A 103 -16.13 -10.15 -10.92
CA PRO A 103 -15.85 -10.70 -9.58
C PRO A 103 -15.80 -12.22 -9.55
N LEU A 104 -16.68 -12.89 -10.30
CA LEU A 104 -16.78 -14.34 -10.26
C LEU A 104 -15.53 -15.00 -10.85
N SER A 105 -14.99 -14.46 -11.94
CA SER A 105 -13.73 -14.95 -12.50
C SER A 105 -12.56 -14.73 -11.55
N LEU A 106 -12.49 -13.59 -10.85
CA LEU A 106 -11.43 -13.33 -9.86
C LEU A 106 -11.46 -14.34 -8.69
N VAL A 107 -12.64 -14.71 -8.20
CA VAL A 107 -12.81 -15.71 -7.13
C VAL A 107 -12.38 -17.11 -7.59
N VAL A 108 -12.62 -17.48 -8.84
CA VAL A 108 -12.26 -18.80 -9.39
C VAL A 108 -10.77 -18.88 -9.74
N ILE A 109 -10.19 -17.79 -10.27
CA ILE A 109 -8.78 -17.76 -10.69
C ILE A 109 -7.84 -17.78 -9.49
N LEU A 110 -8.20 -17.12 -8.38
CA LEU A 110 -7.31 -16.97 -7.23
C LEU A 110 -6.86 -18.31 -6.61
N PRO A 111 -7.74 -19.30 -6.32
CA PRO A 111 -7.30 -20.62 -5.85
C PRO A 111 -6.34 -21.31 -6.83
N ILE A 112 -6.57 -21.17 -8.14
CA ILE A 112 -5.68 -21.77 -9.17
C ILE A 112 -4.30 -21.13 -9.10
N VAL A 113 -4.24 -19.80 -8.97
CA VAL A 113 -2.98 -19.04 -8.83
C VAL A 113 -2.25 -19.43 -7.54
N LEU A 114 -2.96 -19.61 -6.42
CA LEU A 114 -2.37 -20.04 -5.15
C LEU A 114 -1.82 -21.47 -5.23
N LEU A 115 -2.57 -22.41 -5.80
CA LEU A 115 -2.12 -23.78 -6.00
C LEU A 115 -0.91 -23.85 -6.92
N LEU A 116 -0.93 -23.09 -8.02
CA LEU A 116 0.20 -22.99 -8.94
C LEU A 116 1.42 -22.35 -8.26
N GLY A 117 1.21 -21.28 -7.48
CA GLY A 117 2.27 -20.60 -6.74
C GLY A 117 2.95 -21.51 -5.73
N ARG A 118 2.19 -22.30 -4.98
CA ARG A 118 2.74 -23.31 -4.07
C ARG A 118 3.52 -24.40 -4.81
N TRP A 119 2.97 -24.89 -5.91
CA TRP A 119 3.64 -25.90 -6.73
C TRP A 119 4.95 -25.39 -7.34
N VAL A 120 5.02 -24.10 -7.71
CA VAL A 120 6.24 -23.46 -8.21
C VAL A 120 7.21 -23.13 -7.07
N SER A 121 6.74 -22.68 -5.91
CA SER A 121 7.62 -22.26 -4.80
C SER A 121 8.55 -23.37 -4.33
N ASP A 122 8.07 -24.61 -4.40
CA ASP A 122 8.78 -25.79 -3.92
C ASP A 122 9.81 -26.32 -4.95
N ARG A 123 9.91 -25.70 -6.14
CA ARG A 123 10.76 -26.13 -7.27
C ARG A 123 11.88 -25.13 -7.60
N GLN A 124 13.10 -25.43 -7.14
CA GLN A 124 14.30 -24.59 -7.29
C GLN A 124 14.80 -24.43 -8.75
N ASP A 125 14.34 -25.27 -9.66
CA ASP A 125 14.67 -25.26 -11.08
C ASP A 125 13.90 -24.19 -11.86
N ILE A 126 12.63 -23.94 -11.49
CA ILE A 126 11.72 -23.05 -12.23
C ILE A 126 11.18 -21.86 -11.44
N ASN A 127 11.33 -21.84 -10.10
CA ASN A 127 10.78 -20.79 -9.25
C ASN A 127 11.27 -19.38 -9.61
N TRP A 128 12.55 -19.23 -9.96
CA TRP A 128 13.15 -17.95 -10.33
C TRP A 128 12.47 -17.28 -11.53
N LEU A 129 11.87 -18.07 -12.43
CA LEU A 129 11.20 -17.59 -13.63
C LEU A 129 9.68 -17.46 -13.45
N LEU A 130 9.04 -18.48 -12.88
CA LEU A 130 7.57 -18.56 -12.83
C LEU A 130 6.98 -17.93 -11.57
N LEU A 131 7.69 -17.95 -10.44
CA LEU A 131 7.15 -17.45 -9.18
C LEU A 131 6.93 -15.93 -9.20
N PRO A 132 7.80 -15.08 -9.79
CA PRO A 132 7.55 -13.65 -9.85
C PRO A 132 6.21 -13.27 -10.50
N PRO A 133 5.87 -13.70 -11.74
CA PRO A 133 4.56 -13.37 -12.32
C PRO A 133 3.40 -13.99 -11.56
N ILE A 134 3.55 -15.20 -11.00
CA ILE A 134 2.51 -15.82 -10.16
C ILE A 134 2.27 -14.99 -8.88
N HIS A 135 3.33 -14.49 -8.25
CA HIS A 135 3.25 -13.65 -7.07
C HIS A 135 2.52 -12.32 -7.36
N LEU A 136 2.81 -11.69 -8.51
CA LEU A 136 2.06 -10.51 -8.95
C LEU A 136 0.56 -10.80 -9.08
N LEU A 137 0.19 -11.96 -9.62
CA LEU A 137 -1.22 -12.36 -9.74
C LEU A 137 -1.82 -12.68 -8.36
N ALA A 138 -1.10 -13.39 -7.50
CA ALA A 138 -1.58 -13.83 -6.20
C ALA A 138 -1.93 -12.66 -5.28
N ILE A 139 -1.17 -11.55 -5.37
CA ILE A 139 -1.41 -10.32 -4.62
C ILE A 139 -2.32 -9.35 -5.40
N GLY A 140 -2.12 -9.23 -6.71
CA GLY A 140 -2.87 -8.31 -7.55
C GLY A 140 -4.34 -8.66 -7.70
N LEU A 141 -4.70 -9.95 -7.80
CA LEU A 141 -6.10 -10.37 -7.97
C LEU A 141 -6.99 -9.99 -6.77
N PRO A 142 -6.59 -10.23 -5.51
CA PRO A 142 -7.32 -9.72 -4.34
C PRO A 142 -7.49 -8.20 -4.35
N VAL A 143 -6.42 -7.45 -4.63
CA VAL A 143 -6.48 -5.97 -4.71
C VAL A 143 -7.48 -5.54 -5.79
N LEU A 144 -7.43 -6.15 -6.98
CA LEU A 144 -8.36 -5.88 -8.07
C LEU A 144 -9.80 -6.22 -7.69
N PHE A 145 -10.03 -7.33 -7.01
CA PHE A 145 -11.36 -7.73 -6.54
C PHE A 145 -11.94 -6.73 -5.54
N LEU A 146 -11.16 -6.34 -4.53
CA LEU A 146 -11.56 -5.38 -3.51
C LEU A 146 -11.80 -3.99 -4.10
N THR A 147 -10.93 -3.58 -5.03
CA THR A 147 -11.08 -2.32 -5.78
C THR A 147 -12.38 -2.34 -6.59
N PHE A 148 -12.64 -3.42 -7.33
CA PHE A 148 -13.88 -3.57 -8.07
C PHE A 148 -15.10 -3.52 -7.14
N LEU A 149 -15.04 -4.21 -6.00
CA LEU A 149 -16.10 -4.23 -5.00
C LEU A 149 -16.42 -2.83 -4.47
N GLY A 150 -15.39 -1.99 -4.26
CA GLY A 150 -15.52 -0.61 -3.80
C GLY A 150 -15.96 0.40 -4.87
N LEU A 151 -15.71 0.12 -6.15
CA LEU A 151 -15.99 1.09 -7.23
C LEU A 151 -17.25 0.77 -8.05
N ARG A 152 -17.78 -0.44 -7.95
CA ARG A 152 -18.88 -0.93 -8.79
C ARG A 152 -20.10 -0.02 -8.67
N GLY A 153 -20.59 0.45 -9.83
CA GLY A 153 -21.80 1.28 -9.91
C GLY A 153 -21.54 2.78 -9.80
N ILE A 154 -20.37 3.21 -9.31
CA ILE A 154 -19.98 4.61 -9.14
C ILE A 154 -19.38 5.19 -10.44
N ARG A 155 -19.68 6.46 -10.74
CA ARG A 155 -19.05 7.22 -11.83
C ARG A 155 -17.70 7.76 -11.37
N LEU A 156 -16.62 7.35 -12.04
CA LEU A 156 -15.25 7.67 -11.63
C LEU A 156 -14.68 8.94 -12.30
N GLY A 157 -15.40 9.51 -13.26
CA GLY A 157 -14.91 10.62 -14.08
C GLY A 157 -13.97 10.16 -15.20
N SER A 158 -13.13 11.06 -15.69
CA SER A 158 -12.29 10.79 -16.86
C SER A 158 -11.22 9.72 -16.57
N PRO A 159 -10.81 8.92 -17.59
CA PRO A 159 -9.73 7.95 -17.43
C PRO A 159 -8.42 8.57 -16.95
N GLN A 160 -8.12 9.79 -17.37
CA GLN A 160 -6.93 10.52 -16.90
C GLN A 160 -6.93 10.69 -15.38
N ARG A 161 -8.09 11.05 -14.80
CA ARG A 161 -8.23 11.22 -13.35
C ARG A 161 -8.04 9.88 -12.64
N VAL A 162 -8.72 8.84 -13.11
CA VAL A 162 -8.63 7.49 -12.53
C VAL A 162 -7.18 7.01 -12.49
N TRP A 163 -6.48 7.06 -13.62
CA TRP A 163 -5.10 6.61 -13.70
C TRP A 163 -4.11 7.54 -13.01
N GLY A 164 -4.39 8.85 -12.94
CA GLY A 164 -3.62 9.79 -12.13
C GLY A 164 -3.69 9.48 -10.64
N VAL A 165 -4.88 9.11 -10.15
CA VAL A 165 -5.07 8.69 -8.75
C VAL A 165 -4.40 7.34 -8.46
N VAL A 166 -4.52 6.38 -9.37
CA VAL A 166 -3.79 5.09 -9.26
C VAL A 166 -2.28 5.35 -9.22
N ALA A 167 -1.75 6.16 -10.14
CA ALA A 167 -0.33 6.51 -10.18
C ALA A 167 0.15 7.23 -8.91
N ALA A 168 -0.66 8.15 -8.36
CA ALA A 168 -0.35 8.80 -7.11
C ALA A 168 -0.34 7.80 -5.94
N GLY A 169 -1.36 6.93 -5.85
CA GLY A 169 -1.45 5.91 -4.80
C GLY A 169 -0.35 4.85 -4.87
N SER A 170 0.06 4.42 -6.07
CA SER A 170 1.08 3.36 -6.25
C SER A 170 2.51 3.88 -6.34
N CYS A 171 2.76 5.19 -6.25
CA CYS A 171 4.11 5.73 -6.37
C CYS A 171 4.33 6.89 -5.41
N LEU A 172 3.56 7.97 -5.52
CA LEU A 172 3.71 9.13 -4.64
C LEU A 172 3.38 8.80 -3.18
N GLY A 173 2.31 8.06 -2.94
CA GLY A 173 1.88 7.64 -1.59
C GLY A 173 2.98 6.90 -0.84
N PRO A 174 3.51 5.77 -1.35
CA PRO A 174 4.61 5.04 -0.75
C PRO A 174 5.86 5.91 -0.49
N ILE A 175 6.24 6.78 -1.43
CA ILE A 175 7.40 7.68 -1.26
C ILE A 175 7.19 8.63 -0.08
N LEU A 176 6.02 9.27 0.00
CA LEU A 176 5.69 10.21 1.07
C LEU A 176 5.56 9.51 2.43
N ILE A 177 4.94 8.33 2.46
CA ILE A 177 4.80 7.51 3.67
C ILE A 177 6.19 7.08 4.17
N PHE A 178 7.00 6.49 3.30
CA PHE A 178 8.35 6.07 3.66
C PHE A 178 9.21 7.23 4.18
N ALA A 179 9.15 8.40 3.54
CA ALA A 179 9.85 9.59 4.00
C ALA A 179 9.36 10.06 5.38
N ALA A 180 8.04 10.10 5.60
CA ALA A 180 7.45 10.50 6.88
C ALA A 180 7.78 9.50 8.00
N GLU A 181 7.75 8.20 7.71
CA GLU A 181 8.14 7.15 8.64
C GLU A 181 9.63 7.21 8.98
N ALA A 182 10.51 7.42 8.00
CA ALA A 182 11.95 7.56 8.24
C ALA A 182 12.25 8.75 9.17
N LEU A 183 11.53 9.87 8.99
CA LEU A 183 11.60 11.02 9.89
C LEU A 183 11.07 10.67 11.29
N ALA A 184 9.95 9.96 11.38
CA ALA A 184 9.37 9.53 12.65
C ALA A 184 10.27 8.55 13.41
N VAL A 185 10.89 7.58 12.72
CA VAL A 185 11.90 6.67 13.30
C VAL A 185 13.10 7.47 13.79
N SER A 186 13.60 8.43 12.99
CA SER A 186 14.74 9.26 13.38
C SER A 186 14.44 10.07 14.65
N ALA A 187 13.27 10.70 14.71
CA ALA A 187 12.81 11.40 15.91
C ALA A 187 12.67 10.46 17.11
N PHE A 188 12.08 9.27 16.89
CA PHE A 188 11.93 8.25 17.92
C PHE A 188 13.29 7.79 18.47
N MET A 189 14.28 7.57 17.59
CA MET A 189 15.65 7.21 17.98
C MET A 189 16.33 8.32 18.78
N VAL A 190 16.18 9.59 18.37
CA VAL A 190 16.74 10.73 19.13
C VAL A 190 16.13 10.80 20.53
N LEU A 191 14.80 10.64 20.65
CA LEU A 191 14.13 10.61 21.95
C LEU A 191 14.59 9.41 22.81
N ALA A 192 14.77 8.25 22.20
CA ALA A 192 15.30 7.06 22.87
C ALA A 192 16.74 7.28 23.37
N LEU A 193 17.60 7.91 22.57
CA LEU A 193 18.98 8.23 22.97
C LEU A 193 19.03 9.27 24.09
N ILE A 194 18.17 10.30 24.05
CA ILE A 194 18.04 11.28 25.14
C ILE A 194 17.60 10.58 26.42
N TRP A 195 16.64 9.65 26.33
CA TRP A 195 16.19 8.89 27.50
C TRP A 195 17.28 7.94 28.02
N LEU A 196 18.01 7.26 27.13
CA LEU A 196 19.12 6.38 27.50
C LEU A 196 20.27 7.15 28.15
N SER A 197 20.58 8.37 27.69
CA SER A 197 21.66 9.18 28.26
C SER A 197 21.43 9.57 29.73
N THR A 198 20.18 9.53 30.19
CA THR A 198 19.84 9.71 31.61
C THR A 198 20.12 8.48 32.48
N ARG A 199 20.52 7.34 31.88
CA ARG A 199 20.76 6.06 32.56
C ARG A 199 22.16 5.50 32.22
N PRO A 200 23.17 5.79 33.04
CA PRO A 200 24.56 5.37 32.79
C PRO A 200 24.70 3.85 32.56
N GLU A 201 23.93 3.03 33.27
CA GLU A 201 24.00 1.56 33.17
C GLU A 201 23.57 1.07 31.78
N LEU A 202 22.47 1.61 31.24
CA LEU A 202 21.98 1.25 29.91
C LEU A 202 22.90 1.74 28.80
N MET A 203 23.57 2.88 29.00
CA MET A 203 24.58 3.36 28.07
C MET A 203 25.78 2.43 28.02
N SER A 204 26.25 1.92 29.16
CA SER A 204 27.32 0.92 29.18
C SER A 204 26.91 -0.39 28.50
N GLU A 205 25.67 -0.86 28.71
CA GLU A 205 25.14 -2.03 27.98
C GLU A 205 25.10 -1.81 26.47
N LEU A 206 24.68 -0.61 26.03
CA LEU A 206 24.64 -0.26 24.61
C LEU A 206 26.06 -0.25 24.00
N THR A 207 27.04 0.32 24.70
CA THR A 207 28.45 0.30 24.24
C THR A 207 28.96 -1.13 24.09
N LEU A 208 28.71 -2.00 25.07
CA LEU A 208 29.09 -3.42 25.00
C LEU A 208 28.38 -4.15 23.85
N LEU A 209 27.12 -3.82 23.55
CA LEU A 209 26.41 -4.37 22.40
C LEU A 209 27.07 -3.94 21.08
N VAL A 210 27.40 -2.66 20.94
CA VAL A 210 28.08 -2.13 19.75
C VAL A 210 29.44 -2.80 19.56
N GLU A 211 30.26 -2.88 20.59
CA GLU A 211 31.58 -3.55 20.55
C GLU A 211 31.45 -5.02 20.11
N ARG A 212 30.44 -5.74 20.62
CA ARG A 212 30.17 -7.13 20.22
C ARG A 212 29.75 -7.25 18.75
N LEU A 213 28.98 -6.30 18.23
CA LEU A 213 28.54 -6.30 16.84
C LEU A 213 29.69 -5.94 15.90
N GLU A 214 30.54 -5.00 16.27
CA GLU A 214 31.73 -4.62 15.49
C GLU A 214 32.75 -5.76 15.41
N GLY A 215 32.90 -6.52 16.51
CA GLY A 215 33.78 -7.69 16.56
C GLY A 215 33.17 -8.98 15.99
N ALA A 216 31.88 -9.00 15.67
CA ALA A 216 31.21 -10.20 15.19
C ALA A 216 31.50 -10.46 13.69
N PRO A 217 31.70 -11.72 13.28
CA PRO A 217 31.63 -12.06 11.86
C PRO A 217 30.29 -11.63 11.27
N TYR A 218 30.30 -11.11 10.04
CA TYR A 218 29.10 -10.78 9.29
C TYR A 218 28.30 -12.04 8.94
N SER A 219 27.56 -12.55 9.92
CA SER A 219 26.64 -13.69 9.82
C SER A 219 25.30 -13.29 10.40
N PRO A 220 24.19 -13.40 9.64
CA PRO A 220 22.85 -13.11 10.15
C PRO A 220 22.51 -13.87 11.43
N GLN A 221 22.97 -15.12 11.56
CA GLN A 221 22.72 -15.97 12.72
C GLN A 221 23.45 -15.45 13.96
N ILE A 222 24.72 -15.05 13.81
CA ILE A 222 25.52 -14.51 14.92
C ILE A 222 24.94 -13.15 15.35
N ILE A 223 24.65 -12.26 14.40
CA ILE A 223 24.04 -10.96 14.68
C ILE A 223 22.69 -11.14 15.39
N GLN A 224 21.85 -12.07 14.92
CA GLN A 224 20.58 -12.38 15.58
C GLN A 224 20.77 -12.86 17.02
N GLN A 225 21.74 -13.75 17.28
CA GLN A 225 22.05 -14.23 18.62
C GLN A 225 22.51 -13.11 19.56
N ILE A 226 23.28 -12.14 19.05
CA ILE A 226 23.76 -10.99 19.82
C ILE A 226 22.60 -10.04 20.17
N ILE A 227 21.70 -9.78 19.23
CA ILE A 227 20.64 -8.76 19.39
C ILE A 227 19.38 -9.32 20.05
N ALA A 228 19.09 -10.62 19.90
CA ALA A 228 17.86 -11.26 20.38
C ALA A 228 17.53 -10.99 21.87
N PRO A 229 18.50 -11.04 22.82
CA PRO A 229 18.21 -10.74 24.24
C PRO A 229 17.70 -9.32 24.47
N TYR A 230 18.08 -8.36 23.62
CA TYR A 230 17.65 -6.97 23.71
C TYR A 230 16.27 -6.77 23.08
N LEU A 231 15.98 -7.45 21.96
CA LEU A 231 14.65 -7.43 21.33
C LEU A 231 13.58 -8.04 22.24
N ALA A 232 13.95 -9.00 23.08
CA ALA A 232 13.05 -9.64 24.03
C ALA A 232 12.67 -8.76 25.23
N ARG A 233 13.29 -7.58 25.41
CA ARG A 233 12.98 -6.68 26.53
C ARG A 233 11.58 -6.09 26.37
N PRO A 234 10.71 -6.12 27.40
CA PRO A 234 9.35 -5.62 27.30
C PRO A 234 9.24 -4.17 26.81
N ALA A 235 10.15 -3.29 27.26
CA ALA A 235 10.19 -1.91 26.82
C ALA A 235 10.46 -1.77 25.30
N VAL A 236 11.31 -2.64 24.73
CA VAL A 236 11.63 -2.65 23.30
C VAL A 236 10.44 -3.19 22.52
N VAL A 237 9.86 -4.31 22.94
CA VAL A 237 8.66 -4.89 22.31
C VAL A 237 7.50 -3.89 22.31
N LEU A 238 7.20 -3.27 23.46
CA LEU A 238 6.14 -2.27 23.57
C LEU A 238 6.43 -1.01 22.74
N SER A 239 7.70 -0.62 22.60
CA SER A 239 8.12 0.49 21.74
C SER A 239 7.89 0.19 20.26
N VAL A 240 8.29 -1.00 19.80
CA VAL A 240 8.04 -1.47 18.42
C VAL A 240 6.54 -1.56 18.14
N LEU A 241 5.76 -2.09 19.08
CA LEU A 241 4.30 -2.15 18.97
C LEU A 241 3.68 -0.75 18.94
N ALA A 242 4.08 0.16 19.83
CA ALA A 242 3.58 1.53 19.84
C ALA A 242 3.92 2.25 18.53
N PHE A 243 5.12 2.06 18.01
CA PHE A 243 5.51 2.66 16.73
C PHE A 243 4.70 2.07 15.57
N GLY A 244 4.71 0.74 15.41
CA GLY A 244 4.08 0.06 14.28
C GLY A 244 2.55 0.03 14.31
N ALA A 245 1.93 0.06 15.50
CA ALA A 245 0.48 -0.01 15.65
C ALA A 245 -0.20 1.34 15.94
N LEU A 246 0.56 2.43 16.17
CA LEU A 246 -0.01 3.76 16.36
C LEU A 246 0.63 4.79 15.43
N VAL A 247 1.96 4.96 15.49
CA VAL A 247 2.65 6.01 14.72
C VAL A 247 2.56 5.76 13.22
N VAL A 248 2.85 4.53 12.79
CA VAL A 248 2.74 4.13 11.37
C VAL A 248 1.32 4.34 10.84
N PRO A 249 0.25 3.80 11.46
CA PRO A 249 -1.12 4.10 11.05
C PRO A 249 -1.48 5.59 11.04
N LEU A 250 -1.03 6.40 12.00
CA LEU A 250 -1.28 7.84 11.99
C LEU A 250 -0.73 8.51 10.72
N ILE A 251 0.47 8.14 10.30
CA ILE A 251 1.14 8.65 9.10
C ILE A 251 0.46 8.11 7.84
N GLU A 252 0.28 6.80 7.76
CA GLU A 252 -0.23 6.18 6.56
C GLU A 252 -1.66 6.62 6.27
N GLU A 253 -2.55 6.65 7.27
CA GLU A 253 -3.98 6.94 7.04
C GLU A 253 -4.23 8.36 6.53
N VAL A 254 -3.35 9.32 6.84
CA VAL A 254 -3.48 10.68 6.30
C VAL A 254 -2.91 10.79 4.88
N ILE A 255 -1.86 10.04 4.54
CA ILE A 255 -1.17 10.12 3.25
C ILE A 255 -1.76 9.18 2.19
N LYS A 256 -2.23 7.98 2.57
CA LYS A 256 -2.78 6.95 1.65
C LYS A 256 -3.70 7.50 0.56
N PRO A 257 -4.69 8.38 0.85
CA PRO A 257 -5.51 8.97 -0.19
C PRO A 257 -4.86 10.20 -0.84
N VAL A 258 -3.55 10.21 -1.07
CA VAL A 258 -2.82 11.29 -1.76
C VAL A 258 -3.46 11.65 -3.10
N GLY A 259 -4.00 10.67 -3.83
CA GLY A 259 -4.74 10.95 -5.07
C GLY A 259 -6.00 11.80 -4.85
N VAL A 260 -6.65 11.71 -3.68
CA VAL A 260 -7.79 12.56 -3.30
C VAL A 260 -7.30 13.96 -2.93
N TRP A 261 -6.20 14.08 -2.18
CA TRP A 261 -5.58 15.36 -1.84
C TRP A 261 -5.20 16.18 -3.08
N LEU A 262 -4.64 15.52 -4.10
CA LEU A 262 -4.30 16.16 -5.38
C LEU A 262 -5.53 16.64 -6.18
N LEU A 263 -6.73 16.21 -5.78
CA LEU A 263 -8.00 16.63 -6.36
C LEU A 263 -8.74 17.66 -5.47
N ALA A 264 -8.09 18.18 -4.42
CA ALA A 264 -8.63 19.29 -3.64
C ALA A 264 -8.98 20.48 -4.56
N GLY A 265 -10.14 21.09 -4.33
CA GLY A 265 -10.65 22.18 -5.16
C GLY A 265 -11.48 21.76 -6.39
N TYR A 266 -11.47 20.48 -6.79
CA TYR A 266 -12.28 19.98 -7.93
C TYR A 266 -13.72 19.57 -7.56
N GLN A 267 -14.26 20.09 -6.45
CA GLN A 267 -15.63 19.84 -5.95
C GLN A 267 -16.06 18.36 -6.00
N LEU A 268 -15.26 17.46 -5.42
CA LEU A 268 -15.57 16.02 -5.42
C LEU A 268 -16.83 15.71 -4.62
N SER A 269 -17.82 15.02 -5.21
CA SER A 269 -18.93 14.46 -4.44
C SER A 269 -18.42 13.43 -3.43
N PRO A 270 -19.14 13.14 -2.34
CA PRO A 270 -18.75 12.11 -1.39
C PRO A 270 -18.56 10.73 -2.04
N ALA A 271 -19.37 10.40 -3.06
CA ALA A 271 -19.24 9.18 -3.85
C ALA A 271 -17.92 9.14 -4.64
N THR A 272 -17.57 10.25 -5.31
CA THR A 272 -16.29 10.36 -6.02
C THR A 272 -15.12 10.37 -5.04
N GLY A 273 -15.24 11.04 -3.88
CA GLY A 273 -14.23 11.02 -2.82
C GLY A 273 -13.94 9.61 -2.31
N PHE A 274 -14.99 8.83 -2.03
CA PHE A 274 -14.85 7.41 -1.69
C PHE A 274 -14.12 6.63 -2.78
N ALA A 275 -14.56 6.78 -4.04
CA ALA A 275 -13.98 6.05 -5.17
C ALA A 275 -12.51 6.42 -5.43
N MET A 276 -12.14 7.70 -5.35
CA MET A 276 -10.75 8.13 -5.50
C MET A 276 -9.90 7.65 -4.31
N GLY A 277 -10.47 7.60 -3.10
CA GLY A 277 -9.84 7.00 -1.93
C GLY A 277 -9.56 5.51 -2.13
N VAL A 278 -10.55 4.74 -2.62
CA VAL A 278 -10.41 3.31 -2.94
C VAL A 278 -9.31 3.09 -3.99
N LEU A 279 -9.25 3.89 -5.06
CA LEU A 279 -8.21 3.78 -6.09
C LEU A 279 -6.81 4.09 -5.54
N SER A 280 -6.68 5.14 -4.74
CA SER A 280 -5.41 5.54 -4.12
C SER A 280 -4.93 4.47 -3.13
N GLY A 281 -5.84 3.99 -2.27
CA GLY A 281 -5.59 2.91 -1.32
C GLY A 281 -5.24 1.59 -1.99
N ALA A 282 -5.87 1.26 -3.12
CA ALA A 282 -5.53 0.07 -3.90
C ALA A 282 -4.13 0.14 -4.50
N GLY A 283 -3.73 1.31 -5.02
CA GLY A 283 -2.37 1.55 -5.49
C GLY A 283 -1.35 1.37 -4.37
N TYR A 284 -1.60 1.95 -3.20
CA TYR A 284 -0.75 1.81 -2.01
C TYR A 284 -0.67 0.36 -1.53
N ALA A 285 -1.83 -0.27 -1.33
CA ALA A 285 -1.96 -1.65 -0.85
C ALA A 285 -1.22 -2.64 -1.74
N LEU A 286 -1.28 -2.45 -3.06
CA LEU A 286 -0.56 -3.28 -4.02
C LEU A 286 0.94 -3.20 -3.81
N VAL A 287 1.49 -1.97 -3.72
CA VAL A 287 2.94 -1.75 -3.57
C VAL A 287 3.44 -2.28 -2.24
N GLU A 288 2.74 -1.96 -1.15
CA GLU A 288 3.13 -2.42 0.18
C GLU A 288 3.07 -3.95 0.29
N SER A 289 2.01 -4.57 -0.23
CA SER A 289 1.85 -6.02 -0.20
C SER A 289 2.90 -6.75 -1.03
N LEU A 290 3.26 -6.21 -2.19
CA LEU A 290 4.28 -6.75 -3.07
C LEU A 290 5.71 -6.51 -2.56
N GLY A 291 5.93 -5.42 -1.84
CA GLY A 291 7.25 -5.07 -1.27
C GLY A 291 7.69 -6.03 -0.17
N LEU A 292 6.75 -6.72 0.48
CA LEU A 292 7.01 -7.68 1.55
C LEU A 292 6.89 -9.11 1.03
N ALA A 293 7.90 -9.54 0.29
CA ALA A 293 8.01 -10.89 -0.25
C ALA A 293 8.67 -11.86 0.74
N ASN A 294 8.05 -13.03 0.94
CA ASN A 294 8.64 -14.18 1.61
C ASN A 294 8.72 -15.34 0.59
N THR A 295 9.73 -16.19 0.74
CA THR A 295 10.03 -17.26 -0.20
C THR A 295 10.06 -18.59 0.57
N GLY A 296 9.36 -19.61 0.07
CA GLY A 296 9.37 -20.95 0.67
C GLY A 296 8.03 -21.36 1.30
N GLU A 297 8.08 -22.21 2.34
CA GLU A 297 6.90 -22.90 2.88
C GLU A 297 5.79 -21.98 3.41
N GLY A 298 6.11 -20.74 3.80
CA GLY A 298 5.15 -19.75 4.31
C GLY A 298 4.54 -18.81 3.26
N TRP A 299 4.69 -19.10 1.96
CA TRP A 299 4.25 -18.19 0.90
C TRP A 299 2.72 -18.01 0.83
N ILE A 300 1.94 -19.08 1.06
CA ILE A 300 0.46 -18.99 1.01
C ILE A 300 -0.03 -18.13 2.18
N GLU A 301 0.48 -18.38 3.37
CA GLU A 301 0.15 -17.68 4.61
C GLU A 301 0.45 -16.19 4.47
N LEU A 302 1.61 -15.86 3.89
CA LEU A 302 1.95 -14.49 3.53
C LEU A 302 0.91 -13.90 2.58
N VAL A 303 0.63 -14.56 1.45
CA VAL A 303 -0.30 -14.02 0.46
C VAL A 303 -1.68 -13.78 1.08
N LEU A 304 -2.20 -14.71 1.88
CA LEU A 304 -3.46 -14.58 2.60
C LEU A 304 -3.46 -13.40 3.57
N ALA A 305 -2.39 -13.23 4.36
CA ALA A 305 -2.24 -12.08 5.24
C ALA A 305 -2.25 -10.76 4.45
N ARG A 306 -1.57 -10.72 3.29
CA ARG A 306 -1.56 -9.54 2.40
C ARG A 306 -2.91 -9.24 1.79
N MET A 307 -3.75 -10.25 1.52
CA MET A 307 -5.13 -9.98 1.09
C MET A 307 -5.92 -9.20 2.14
N GLY A 308 -5.76 -9.57 3.42
CA GLY A 308 -6.42 -8.87 4.52
C GLY A 308 -5.88 -7.45 4.72
N THR A 309 -4.56 -7.27 4.67
CA THR A 309 -3.91 -5.95 4.70
C THR A 309 -4.44 -5.05 3.58
N ALA A 310 -4.52 -5.56 2.35
CA ALA A 310 -5.08 -4.81 1.23
C ALA A 310 -6.54 -4.38 1.45
N GLY A 311 -7.35 -5.25 2.06
CA GLY A 311 -8.73 -4.93 2.46
C GLY A 311 -8.80 -3.75 3.42
N VAL A 312 -7.95 -3.73 4.45
CA VAL A 312 -7.87 -2.62 5.41
C VAL A 312 -7.50 -1.32 4.71
N HIS A 313 -6.42 -1.30 3.93
CA HIS A 313 -5.96 -0.07 3.25
C HIS A 313 -6.96 0.49 2.25
N ILE A 314 -7.58 -0.37 1.44
CA ILE A 314 -8.59 0.06 0.47
C ILE A 314 -9.80 0.66 1.19
N LEU A 315 -10.25 -0.01 2.27
CA LEU A 315 -11.37 0.48 3.07
C LEU A 315 -11.04 1.84 3.70
N THR A 316 -9.93 1.93 4.43
CA THR A 316 -9.63 3.13 5.21
C THR A 316 -9.35 4.33 4.30
N ALA A 317 -8.60 4.14 3.21
CA ALA A 317 -8.37 5.19 2.21
C ALA A 317 -9.68 5.63 1.54
N GLY A 318 -10.59 4.68 1.23
CA GLY A 318 -11.93 4.97 0.72
C GLY A 318 -12.75 5.82 1.68
N MET A 319 -12.85 5.39 2.95
CA MET A 319 -13.59 6.12 3.99
C MET A 319 -13.01 7.51 4.27
N PHE A 320 -11.67 7.65 4.26
CA PHE A 320 -11.03 8.95 4.44
C PHE A 320 -11.27 9.85 3.23
N GLY A 321 -11.20 9.32 2.01
CA GLY A 321 -11.57 10.05 0.79
C GLY A 321 -13.01 10.56 0.77
N TRP A 322 -13.96 9.74 1.25
CA TRP A 322 -15.36 10.14 1.47
C TRP A 322 -15.48 11.27 2.48
N ALA A 323 -14.76 11.18 3.61
CA ALA A 323 -14.81 12.18 4.66
C ALA A 323 -14.16 13.50 4.22
N LEU A 324 -13.07 13.45 3.43
CA LEU A 324 -12.42 14.63 2.83
C LEU A 324 -13.39 15.37 1.91
N ALA A 325 -14.06 14.66 1.01
CA ALA A 325 -15.05 15.26 0.13
C ALA A 325 -16.17 15.96 0.91
N GLN A 326 -16.68 15.35 1.98
CA GLN A 326 -17.68 16.00 2.83
C GLN A 326 -17.15 17.19 3.62
N ALA A 327 -15.91 17.12 4.10
CA ALA A 327 -15.30 18.25 4.79
C ALA A 327 -15.16 19.45 3.85
N TRP A 328 -14.71 19.22 2.62
CA TRP A 328 -14.54 20.28 1.62
C TRP A 328 -15.86 20.84 1.08
N GLN A 329 -16.89 20.00 0.89
CA GLN A 329 -18.18 20.45 0.35
C GLN A 329 -19.12 21.03 1.41
N GLU A 330 -19.14 20.43 2.60
CA GLU A 330 -20.18 20.67 3.60
C GLU A 330 -19.62 21.18 4.94
N GLY A 331 -18.31 21.43 5.04
CA GLY A 331 -17.66 21.92 6.27
C GLY A 331 -17.66 20.91 7.43
N ARG A 332 -17.86 19.61 7.16
CA ARG A 332 -17.99 18.54 8.16
C ARG A 332 -16.65 18.06 8.73
N TYR A 333 -15.82 18.98 9.23
CA TYR A 333 -14.46 18.66 9.72
C TYR A 333 -14.42 17.75 10.96
N LEU A 334 -15.43 17.82 11.84
CA LEU A 334 -15.52 16.88 12.97
C LEU A 334 -15.65 15.43 12.48
N ARG A 335 -16.44 15.22 11.43
CA ARG A 335 -16.61 13.89 10.81
C ARG A 335 -15.31 13.42 10.19
N LEU A 336 -14.54 14.31 9.56
CA LEU A 336 -13.21 14.00 9.05
C LEU A 336 -12.28 13.49 10.15
N GLY A 337 -12.21 14.22 11.28
CA GLY A 337 -11.39 13.82 12.42
C GLY A 337 -11.81 12.47 13.03
N VAL A 338 -13.11 12.24 13.19
CA VAL A 338 -13.62 10.96 13.71
C VAL A 338 -13.31 9.80 12.76
N ILE A 339 -13.54 9.95 11.46
CA ILE A 339 -13.24 8.90 10.48
C ILE A 339 -11.74 8.63 10.42
N TYR A 340 -10.90 9.66 10.48
CA TYR A 340 -9.45 9.50 10.57
C TYR A 340 -9.05 8.65 11.78
N LEU A 341 -9.54 8.98 12.98
CA LEU A 341 -9.22 8.23 14.20
C LEU A 341 -9.76 6.79 14.17
N LEU A 342 -10.94 6.56 13.59
CA LEU A 342 -11.48 5.22 13.39
C LEU A 342 -10.63 4.39 12.41
N ASN A 343 -10.16 5.00 11.33
CA ASN A 343 -9.26 4.36 10.38
C ASN A 343 -7.91 4.00 11.03
N VAL A 344 -7.33 4.95 11.77
CA VAL A 344 -6.10 4.73 12.54
C VAL A 344 -6.28 3.62 13.56
N ALA A 345 -7.41 3.56 14.26
CA ALA A 345 -7.71 2.48 15.19
C ALA A 345 -7.86 1.13 14.49
N LEU A 346 -8.60 1.05 13.39
CA LEU A 346 -8.77 -0.19 12.62
C LEU A 346 -7.43 -0.71 12.10
N HIS A 347 -6.64 0.17 11.47
CA HIS A 347 -5.33 -0.18 10.94
C HIS A 347 -4.32 -0.47 12.06
N GLY A 348 -4.36 0.29 13.15
CA GLY A 348 -3.54 0.03 14.33
C GLY A 348 -3.81 -1.29 15.01
N VAL A 349 -5.09 -1.71 15.12
CA VAL A 349 -5.44 -3.04 15.61
C VAL A 349 -4.91 -4.13 14.67
N TRP A 350 -5.05 -3.95 13.35
CA TRP A 350 -4.46 -4.87 12.36
C TRP A 350 -2.95 -5.02 12.55
N ASN A 351 -2.22 -3.92 12.70
CA ASN A 351 -0.77 -3.92 12.90
C ASN A 351 -0.38 -4.50 14.27
N ALA A 352 -1.08 -4.16 15.35
CA ALA A 352 -0.80 -4.71 16.68
C ALA A 352 -0.93 -6.24 16.70
N VAL A 353 -2.02 -6.76 16.13
CA VAL A 353 -2.25 -8.21 16.04
C VAL A 353 -1.21 -8.88 15.15
N SER A 354 -0.89 -8.28 13.99
CA SER A 354 0.13 -8.81 13.09
C SER A 354 1.52 -8.84 13.75
N LEU A 355 1.92 -7.76 14.42
CA LEU A 355 3.21 -7.67 15.12
C LEU A 355 3.26 -8.58 16.36
N SER A 356 2.13 -8.87 17.00
CA SER A 356 2.10 -9.80 18.13
C SER A 356 2.57 -11.21 17.75
N THR A 357 2.41 -11.62 16.49
CA THR A 357 2.91 -12.92 15.98
C THR A 357 4.43 -13.05 16.01
N ILE A 358 5.18 -11.96 16.16
CA ILE A 358 6.63 -12.00 16.38
C ILE A 358 6.95 -12.67 17.73
N THR A 359 6.02 -12.60 18.69
CA THR A 359 6.23 -13.21 20.01
C THR A 359 6.24 -14.74 19.99
N THR A 360 5.60 -15.36 19.00
CA THR A 360 5.58 -16.83 18.83
C THR A 360 6.78 -17.36 18.04
N THR A 361 7.56 -16.48 17.40
CA THR A 361 8.72 -16.87 16.58
C THR A 361 10.06 -16.68 17.28
N LEU A 362 10.06 -16.11 18.49
CA LEU A 362 11.24 -15.95 19.34
C LEU A 362 11.11 -16.90 20.54
N PRO A 363 11.70 -18.12 20.50
CA PRO A 363 11.65 -19.09 21.61
C PRO A 363 12.15 -18.54 22.95
N LEU A 364 12.99 -17.50 22.89
CA LEU A 364 13.48 -16.74 24.06
C LEU A 364 12.36 -16.00 24.83
N LEU A 365 11.20 -15.75 24.21
CA LEU A 365 10.05 -15.11 24.84
C LEU A 365 9.12 -16.09 25.57
N GLU A 366 9.15 -17.37 25.23
CA GLU A 366 8.28 -18.39 25.84
C GLU A 366 8.59 -18.65 27.32
N GLY A 367 9.82 -18.35 27.78
CA GLY A 367 10.27 -18.65 29.16
C GLY A 367 10.53 -17.45 30.07
N ALA A 368 10.60 -16.21 29.56
CA ALA A 368 11.37 -15.17 30.24
C ALA A 368 10.58 -14.02 30.91
N ASN A 369 9.32 -13.74 30.55
CA ASN A 369 8.62 -12.57 31.10
C ASN A 369 7.10 -12.72 31.18
N SER A 370 6.56 -12.88 32.40
CA SER A 370 5.12 -12.84 32.69
C SER A 370 4.42 -11.57 32.17
N ASN A 371 5.15 -10.45 32.08
CA ASN A 371 4.67 -9.17 31.59
C ASN A 371 4.29 -9.17 30.09
N LEU A 372 4.81 -10.11 29.30
CA LEU A 372 4.49 -10.25 27.87
C LEU A 372 3.43 -11.33 27.59
N ALA A 373 2.94 -12.02 28.64
CA ALA A 373 1.92 -13.06 28.50
C ALA A 373 0.64 -12.59 27.78
N PRO A 374 0.13 -11.35 27.96
CA PRO A 374 -1.03 -10.88 27.21
C PRO A 374 -0.78 -10.80 25.70
N LEU A 375 0.44 -10.42 25.29
CA LEU A 375 0.84 -10.33 23.88
C LEU A 375 0.99 -11.71 23.25
N ALA A 376 1.58 -12.67 23.97
CA ALA A 376 1.66 -14.06 23.53
C ALA A 376 0.26 -14.66 23.34
N ARG A 377 -0.66 -14.43 24.29
CA ARG A 377 -2.06 -14.86 24.16
C ARG A 377 -2.77 -14.22 22.97
N LEU A 378 -2.47 -12.95 22.67
CA LEU A 378 -3.04 -12.30 21.48
C LEU A 378 -2.55 -13.00 20.19
N ALA A 379 -1.29 -13.40 20.16
CA ALA A 379 -0.69 -14.10 19.02
C ALA A 379 -1.35 -15.46 18.76
N ASP A 380 -1.74 -16.20 19.81
CA ASP A 380 -2.46 -17.49 19.68
C ASP A 380 -3.78 -17.35 18.90
N PHE A 381 -4.43 -16.19 19.00
CA PHE A 381 -5.68 -15.89 18.29
C PHE A 381 -5.50 -15.00 17.06
N ALA A 382 -4.27 -14.59 16.74
CA ALA A 382 -4.00 -13.57 15.72
C ALA A 382 -4.61 -13.94 14.35
N THR A 383 -4.45 -15.19 13.91
CA THR A 383 -5.01 -15.67 12.64
C THR A 383 -6.53 -15.47 12.56
N TYR A 384 -7.26 -15.79 13.63
CA TYR A 384 -8.72 -15.63 13.66
C TYR A 384 -9.14 -14.17 13.72
N ILE A 385 -8.42 -13.35 14.48
CA ILE A 385 -8.68 -11.91 14.59
C ILE A 385 -8.42 -11.22 13.23
N LEU A 386 -7.28 -11.50 12.59
CA LEU A 386 -6.94 -10.96 11.28
C LEU A 386 -7.92 -11.43 10.21
N ALA A 387 -8.33 -12.70 10.21
CA ALA A 387 -9.37 -13.18 9.30
C ALA A 387 -10.71 -12.45 9.53
N GLY A 388 -11.08 -12.20 10.79
CA GLY A 388 -12.27 -11.43 11.15
C GLY A 388 -12.21 -9.97 10.68
N LEU A 389 -11.06 -9.30 10.85
CA LEU A 389 -10.84 -7.93 10.38
C LEU A 389 -10.84 -7.84 8.85
N ALA A 390 -10.24 -8.81 8.17
CA ALA A 390 -10.27 -8.89 6.70
C ALA A 390 -11.70 -9.06 6.18
N LEU A 391 -12.49 -9.96 6.80
CA LEU A 391 -13.89 -10.15 6.45
C LEU A 391 -14.72 -8.90 6.74
N LEU A 392 -14.50 -8.25 7.89
CA LEU A 392 -15.13 -6.97 8.21
C LEU A 392 -14.83 -5.92 7.14
N ALA A 393 -13.57 -5.82 6.71
CA ALA A 393 -13.18 -4.86 5.68
C ALA A 393 -13.93 -5.10 4.36
N VAL A 394 -14.00 -6.36 3.90
CA VAL A 394 -14.77 -6.77 2.71
C VAL A 394 -16.25 -6.40 2.84
N ILE A 395 -16.87 -6.73 3.99
CA ILE A 395 -18.29 -6.44 4.24
C ILE A 395 -18.54 -4.94 4.23
N VAL A 396 -17.71 -4.14 4.90
CA VAL A 396 -17.88 -2.68 4.96
C VAL A 396 -17.69 -2.06 3.58
N ILE A 397 -16.67 -2.46 2.81
CA ILE A 397 -16.49 -2.01 1.41
C ILE A 397 -17.76 -2.29 0.60
N TRP A 398 -18.29 -3.51 0.69
CA TRP A 398 -19.50 -3.90 -0.03
C TRP A 398 -20.74 -3.09 0.39
N VAL A 399 -20.99 -2.95 1.70
CA VAL A 399 -22.15 -2.23 2.23
C VAL A 399 -22.07 -0.75 1.87
N VAL A 400 -20.92 -0.10 2.07
CA VAL A 400 -20.71 1.32 1.78
C VAL A 400 -20.88 1.58 0.29
N ASN A 401 -20.22 0.80 -0.57
CA ASN A 401 -20.37 0.95 -2.02
C ASN A 401 -21.83 0.74 -2.46
N ARG A 402 -22.53 -0.28 -1.94
CA ARG A 402 -23.93 -0.52 -2.29
C ARG A 402 -24.83 0.67 -1.93
N ARG A 403 -24.62 1.28 -0.76
CA ARG A 403 -25.38 2.47 -0.35
C ARG A 403 -25.09 3.67 -1.25
N ILE A 404 -23.82 3.90 -1.60
CA ILE A 404 -23.41 4.98 -2.50
C ILE A 404 -24.00 4.76 -3.90
N ALA A 405 -23.88 3.55 -4.44
CA ALA A 405 -24.37 3.21 -5.77
C ALA A 405 -25.89 3.38 -5.91
N LEU A 406 -26.67 3.00 -4.88
CA LEU A 406 -28.12 3.24 -4.86
C LEU A 406 -28.45 4.74 -4.90
N SER A 407 -27.73 5.55 -4.12
CA SER A 407 -27.95 7.01 -4.14
C SER A 407 -27.59 7.66 -5.48
N GLU A 408 -26.61 7.11 -6.21
CA GLU A 408 -26.24 7.56 -7.57
C GLU A 408 -27.26 7.13 -8.63
N GLU A 409 -27.99 6.03 -8.42
CA GLU A 409 -29.08 5.59 -9.30
C GLU A 409 -30.38 6.38 -9.08
N GLU A 410 -30.65 6.77 -7.83
CA GLU A 410 -31.81 7.58 -7.44
C GLU A 410 -31.63 9.08 -7.75
N ALA A 411 -30.39 9.55 -7.87
CA ALA A 411 -30.12 10.92 -8.29
C ALA A 411 -30.64 11.12 -9.73
N PRO A 412 -31.66 11.99 -9.95
CA PRO A 412 -32.20 12.18 -11.29
C PRO A 412 -31.08 12.64 -12.23
N ALA A 413 -31.21 12.31 -13.53
CA ALA A 413 -30.32 12.71 -14.62
C ALA A 413 -30.26 14.25 -14.85
N ALA A 414 -30.48 15.05 -13.82
CA ALA A 414 -30.52 16.49 -13.79
C ALA A 414 -29.17 17.10 -13.37
N ARG A 415 -28.08 16.71 -14.03
CA ARG A 415 -26.84 17.52 -14.14
C ARG A 415 -26.12 17.29 -15.46
N GLY A 416 -26.88 17.08 -16.54
CA GLY A 416 -26.42 17.50 -17.85
C GLY A 416 -26.93 18.91 -18.06
N VAL A 417 -26.08 19.93 -17.84
CA VAL A 417 -26.14 21.29 -18.41
C VAL A 417 -24.95 22.10 -17.88
N VAL A 418 -24.17 22.58 -18.86
CA VAL A 418 -22.96 23.45 -18.88
C VAL A 418 -21.62 22.85 -18.49
#